data_AF-A0A420VC98-F1
#
_entry.id   AF-A0A420VC98-F1
#
_cell.length_a   1.000
_cell.length_b   1.000
_cell.length_c   1.000
_cell.angle_alpha   90.00
_cell.angle_beta   90.00
_cell.angle_gamma   90.00
#
_symmetry.space_group_name_H-M   'P 1'
#
loop_
_entity.id
_entity.type
_entity.pdbx_description
1 polymer ?
#
loop_
_entity_poly.entity_id
_entity_poly.type
_entity_poly.pdbx_seq_one_letter_code
_entity_poly.pdbx_strand_id
1 'polypeptide(L)'
;MEKQVLAIIRKKNRRAGIFLTIALSLYFLIPLSLMFITDVVNRPSFFYGIPWAWLLAFLQIPLTWFFCGVYHAQAKSLEEKLEGMEKEGGP
;
A
#
# COMPACT_ATOMS: atom_id res chain seq x y z
N MET A 1 4.56 -16.43 -25.70
CA MET A 1 4.66 -15.01 -25.31
C MET A 1 4.01 -14.73 -23.96
N GLU A 2 2.79 -15.22 -23.71
CA GLU A 2 2.07 -15.05 -22.43
C GLU A 2 2.88 -15.41 -21.18
N LYS A 3 3.66 -16.49 -21.23
CA LYS A 3 4.53 -16.90 -20.11
C LYS A 3 5.61 -15.87 -19.74
N GLN A 4 6.10 -15.09 -20.72
CA GLN A 4 7.08 -14.02 -20.46
C GLN A 4 6.41 -12.77 -19.89
N VAL A 5 5.24 -12.41 -20.41
CA VAL A 5 4.41 -11.31 -19.87
C VAL A 5 4.02 -11.60 -18.43
N LEU A 6 3.54 -12.81 -18.14
CA LEU A 6 3.21 -13.26 -16.80
C LEU A 6 4.43 -13.27 -15.87
N ALA A 7 5.62 -13.65 -16.35
CA ALA A 7 6.85 -13.59 -15.56
C ALA A 7 7.26 -12.16 -15.19
N ILE A 8 7.07 -11.19 -16.11
CA ILE A 8 7.33 -9.77 -15.86
C ILE A 8 6.31 -9.20 -14.86
N ILE A 9 5.03 -9.53 -15.00
CA ILE A 9 3.97 -9.14 -14.06
C ILE A 9 4.27 -9.70 -12.67
N ARG A 10 4.59 -10.99 -12.54
CA ARG A 10 4.89 -11.63 -11.23
C ARG A 10 6.07 -11.00 -10.52
N LYS A 11 7.15 -10.70 -11.25
CA LYS A 11 8.37 -10.10 -10.68
C LYS A 11 8.13 -8.67 -10.22
N LYS A 12 7.35 -7.89 -10.98
CA LYS A 12 7.04 -6.48 -10.66
C LYS A 12 5.96 -6.34 -9.58
N ASN A 13 5.02 -7.29 -9.51
CA ASN A 13 3.92 -7.28 -8.53
C ASN A 13 4.37 -7.60 -7.10
N ARG A 14 5.55 -8.20 -6.89
CA ARG A 14 6.07 -8.49 -5.54
C ARG A 14 6.23 -7.24 -4.68
N ARG A 15 6.65 -6.11 -5.27
CA ARG A 15 6.81 -4.84 -4.53
C ARG A 15 5.47 -4.26 -4.10
N ALA A 16 4.49 -4.23 -5.01
CA ALA A 16 3.13 -3.80 -4.68
C ALA A 16 2.49 -4.69 -3.61
N GLY A 17 2.69 -6.01 -3.70
CA GLY A 17 2.27 -6.97 -2.67
C GLY A 17 2.89 -6.69 -1.31
N ILE A 18 4.19 -6.37 -1.23
CA ILE A 18 4.85 -6.01 0.04
C ILE A 18 4.24 -4.72 0.63
N PHE A 19 4.07 -3.67 -0.17
CA PHE A 19 3.43 -2.43 0.31
C PHE A 19 1.99 -2.65 0.75
N LEU A 20 1.22 -3.46 0.02
CA LEU A 20 -0.14 -3.84 0.40
C LEU A 20 -0.16 -4.61 1.72
N THR A 21 0.78 -5.54 1.91
CA THR A 21 0.88 -6.34 3.14
C THR A 21 1.22 -5.45 4.33
N ILE A 22 2.16 -4.51 4.18
CA ILE A 22 2.50 -3.52 5.21
C ILE A 22 1.30 -2.62 5.52
N ALA A 23 0.57 -2.16 4.49
CA ALA A 23 -0.62 -1.32 4.68
C ALA A 23 -1.73 -2.04 5.44
N LEU A 24 -2.00 -3.30 5.07
CA LEU A 24 -2.96 -4.16 5.79
C LEU A 24 -2.49 -4.45 7.22
N SER A 25 -1.22 -4.77 7.42
CA SER A 25 -0.67 -5.01 8.76
C SER A 25 -0.83 -3.76 9.65
N LEU A 26 -0.52 -2.57 9.14
CA LEU A 26 -0.74 -1.31 9.87
C LEU A 26 -2.23 -1.03 10.12
N TYR A 27 -3.09 -1.32 9.15
CA TYR A 27 -4.54 -1.18 9.29
C TYR A 27 -5.10 -2.05 10.42
N PHE A 28 -4.61 -3.30 10.56
CA PHE A 28 -4.99 -4.18 11.67
C PHE A 28 -4.23 -3.88 12.97
N LEU A 29 -3.01 -3.33 12.89
CA LEU A 29 -2.23 -2.97 14.06
C LEU A 29 -2.91 -1.89 14.89
N ILE A 30 -3.64 -0.97 14.27
CA ILE A 30 -4.33 0.13 14.97
C ILE A 30 -5.44 -0.38 15.88
N PRO A 31 -6.46 -1.12 15.40
CA PRO A 31 -7.47 -1.72 16.28
C PRO A 31 -6.85 -2.69 17.29
N LEU A 32 -5.79 -3.41 16.91
CA LEU A 32 -5.06 -4.29 17.83
C LEU A 32 -4.37 -3.49 18.96
N SER A 33 -3.73 -2.37 18.62
CA SER A 33 -3.07 -1.48 19.59
C SER A 33 -4.08 -0.80 20.51
N LEU A 34 -5.25 -0.45 19.99
CA LEU A 34 -6.37 0.06 20.77
C LEU A 34 -6.95 -1.00 21.71
N MET A 35 -6.95 -2.27 21.31
CA MET A 35 -7.47 -3.38 22.12
C MET A 35 -6.51 -3.80 23.24
N PHE A 36 -5.20 -3.87 22.96
CA PHE A 36 -4.20 -4.40 23.90
C PHE A 36 -3.48 -3.31 24.70
N ILE A 37 -3.40 -2.09 24.18
CA ILE A 37 -2.56 -1.01 24.73
C ILE A 37 -3.37 0.27 24.93
N THR A 38 -4.66 0.12 25.26
CA THR A 38 -5.64 1.19 25.48
C THR A 38 -5.10 2.27 26.41
N ASP A 39 -4.46 1.89 27.53
CA ASP A 39 -3.92 2.84 28.51
C ASP A 39 -2.80 3.73 27.95
N VAL A 40 -1.95 3.19 27.07
CA VAL A 40 -0.81 3.93 26.48
C VAL A 40 -1.26 4.75 25.28
N VAL A 41 -2.28 4.28 24.56
CA VAL A 41 -2.81 4.87 23.33
C VAL A 41 -3.83 5.98 23.61
N ASN A 42 -4.65 5.82 24.66
CA ASN A 42 -5.58 6.85 25.14
C ASN A 42 -4.95 7.82 26.14
N ARG A 43 -3.74 7.55 26.66
CA ARG A 43 -3.08 8.57 27.49
C ARG A 43 -2.93 9.85 26.68
N PRO A 44 -3.34 11.01 27.22
CA PRO A 44 -3.12 12.28 26.54
C PRO A 44 -1.62 12.45 26.29
N SER A 45 -1.25 12.64 25.03
CA SER A 45 0.15 12.87 24.67
C SER A 45 0.59 14.25 25.14
N PHE A 46 1.89 14.39 25.38
CA PHE A 46 2.52 15.64 25.82
C PHE A 46 2.26 16.84 24.89
N PHE A 47 1.98 16.57 23.60
CA PHE A 47 1.52 17.57 22.64
C PHE A 47 0.00 17.74 22.74
N TYR A 48 -0.45 18.81 23.39
CA TYR A 48 -1.84 19.32 23.35
C TYR A 48 -2.95 18.38 23.84
N GLY A 49 -2.63 17.27 24.52
CA GLY A 49 -3.64 16.33 25.02
C GLY A 49 -4.25 15.42 23.96
N ILE A 50 -3.67 15.38 22.76
CA ILE A 50 -4.14 14.50 21.67
C ILE A 50 -3.73 13.06 22.00
N PRO A 51 -4.67 12.10 22.04
CA PRO A 51 -4.34 10.68 22.22
C PRO A 51 -3.40 10.17 21.11
N TRP A 52 -2.47 9.28 21.45
CA TRP A 52 -1.58 8.62 20.47
C TRP A 52 -2.37 7.88 19.37
N ALA A 53 -3.63 7.51 19.65
CA ALA A 53 -4.58 6.96 18.68
C ALA A 53 -4.69 7.82 17.41
N TRP A 54 -4.73 9.15 17.56
CA TRP A 54 -4.89 10.06 16.44
C TRP A 54 -3.67 10.08 15.54
N LEU A 55 -2.46 10.02 16.11
CA LEU A 55 -1.22 9.98 15.33
C LEU A 55 -1.19 8.73 14.43
N LEU A 56 -1.62 7.58 14.97
CA LEU A 56 -1.73 6.34 14.22
C LEU A 56 -2.81 6.41 13.13
N ALA A 57 -3.98 7.00 13.44
CA ALA A 57 -5.05 7.19 12.47
C ALA A 57 -4.65 8.13 11.32
N PHE A 58 -3.99 9.26 11.64
CA PHE A 58 -3.49 10.20 10.65
C PHE A 58 -2.38 9.60 9.78
N LEU A 59 -1.60 8.66 10.30
CA LEU A 59 -0.57 7.96 9.53
C LEU A 59 -1.16 7.08 8.41
N GLN A 60 -2.41 6.64 8.53
CA GLN A 60 -3.09 5.84 7.50
C GLN A 60 -3.39 6.63 6.21
N ILE A 61 -3.56 7.96 6.31
CA ILE A 61 -3.87 8.82 5.15
C ILE A 61 -2.71 8.82 4.13
N PRO A 62 -1.48 9.23 4.49
CA PRO A 62 -0.36 9.20 3.56
C PRO A 62 -0.04 7.77 3.12
N LEU A 63 -0.15 6.77 4.00
CA LEU A 63 0.04 5.36 3.65
C LEU A 63 -0.85 4.92 2.48
N THR A 64 -2.12 5.33 2.50
CA THR A 64 -3.10 5.02 1.45
C THR A 64 -2.78 5.76 0.15
N TRP A 65 -2.38 7.03 0.23
CA TRP A 65 -1.95 7.79 -0.95
C TRP A 65 -0.68 7.21 -1.58
N PHE A 66 0.32 6.84 -0.78
CA PHE A 66 1.52 6.17 -1.28
C PHE A 66 1.18 4.84 -1.93
N PHE A 67 0.30 4.05 -1.32
CA PHE A 67 -0.16 2.79 -1.90
C PHE A 67 -0.85 3.01 -3.25
N CYS A 68 -1.81 3.94 -3.31
CA CYS A 68 -2.54 4.27 -4.54
C CYS A 68 -1.58 4.78 -5.63
N GLY A 69 -0.65 5.66 -5.27
CA GLY A 69 0.35 6.19 -6.21
C GLY A 69 1.30 5.11 -6.75
N VAL A 70 1.83 4.25 -5.88
CA VAL A 70 2.71 3.14 -6.29
C VAL A 70 1.96 2.14 -7.17
N TYR A 71 0.72 1.81 -6.80
CA TYR A 71 -0.13 0.92 -7.58
C TYR A 71 -0.45 1.51 -8.96
N HIS A 72 -0.86 2.77 -9.02
CA HIS A 72 -1.21 3.45 -10.27
C HIS A 72 0.00 3.55 -11.21
N ALA A 73 1.18 3.88 -10.71
CA ALA A 73 2.41 3.89 -11.50
C ALA A 73 2.78 2.50 -12.04
N GLN A 74 2.53 1.45 -11.25
CA GLN A 74 2.76 0.07 -11.67
C GLN A 74 1.78 -0.39 -12.75
N ALA A 75 0.50 0.00 -12.63
CA ALA A 75 -0.55 -0.29 -13.62
C ALA A 75 -0.28 0.41 -14.96
N LYS A 76 0.02 1.71 -14.93
CA LYS A 76 0.36 2.47 -16.15
C LYS A 76 1.56 1.90 -16.90
N SER A 77 2.62 1.53 -16.16
CA SER A 77 3.80 0.90 -16.77
C SER A 77 3.59 -0.56 -17.19
N LEU A 78 2.42 -1.15 -16.94
CA LEU A 78 1.99 -2.42 -17.51
C LEU A 78 1.15 -2.19 -18.76
N GLU A 79 0.22 -1.24 -18.72
CA GLU A 79 -0.59 -0.80 -19.87
C GLU A 79 0.30 -0.37 -21.04
N GLU A 80 1.28 0.51 -20.81
CA GLU A 80 2.22 0.97 -21.85
C GLU A 80 3.00 -0.19 -22.51
N LYS A 81 3.32 -1.23 -21.74
CA LYS A 81 4.02 -2.42 -22.26
C LYS A 81 3.10 -3.33 -23.07
N LEU A 82 1.82 -3.41 -22.70
CA LEU A 82 0.81 -4.17 -23.42
C LEU A 82 0.50 -3.49 -24.76
N GLU A 83 0.29 -2.17 -24.76
CA GLU A 83 0.04 -1.40 -25.99
C GLU A 83 1.23 -1.46 -26.97
N GLY A 84 2.47 -1.44 -26.47
CA GLY A 84 3.65 -1.61 -27.31
C GLY A 84 3.69 -2.96 -28.03
N MET A 85 3.31 -4.05 -27.34
CA MET A 85 3.25 -5.39 -27.93
C MET A 85 2.11 -5.55 -28.94
N GLU A 86 0.98 -4.86 -28.71
CA GLU A 86 -0.14 -4.85 -29.66
C GLU A 86 0.24 -4.15 -30.97
N LYS A 87 0.99 -3.04 -30.88
CA LYS A 87 1.46 -2.27 -32.06
C LYS A 87 2.61 -2.93 -32.84
N GLU A 88 3.43 -3.75 -32.19
CA GLU A 88 4.59 -4.41 -32.84
C GLU A 88 4.26 -5.77 -33.49
N GLY A 89 3.03 -6.29 -33.35
CA GLY A 89 2.61 -7.50 -34.08
C GLY A 89 1.52 -8.33 -33.39
N GLY A 90 0.43 -7.72 -32.96
CA GLY A 90 -0.84 -8.45 -32.80
C GLY A 90 -1.49 -8.72 -34.17
N PRO A 91 -2.29 -9.79 -34.33
CA PRO A 91 -3.10 -10.00 -35.55
C PRO A 91 -4.03 -8.81 -35.86
#